data_AF-A0A818BF44-F1
#
_entry.id   AF-A0A818BF44-F1
#
_cell.length_a   1.000
_cell.length_b   1.000
_cell.length_c   1.000
_cell.angle_alpha   90.00
_cell.angle_beta   90.00
_cell.angle_gamma   90.00
#
_symmetry.space_group_name_H-M   'P 1'
#
loop_
_entity.id
_entity.type
_entity.pdbx_description
1 polymer ?
#
loop_
_entity_poly.entity_id
_entity_poly.type
_entity_poly.pdbx_seq_one_letter_code
_entity_poly.pdbx_strand_id
1 'polypeptide(L)'
;MACIHILSAFLYWWAWHDRTWRDVIMIPEYLNHLEAGLYLWSALWYSREDTLGGYYTLAVHKIELAAALVEILASFGWIMSWYMTYIRTLGRGFSLDDPDTISYLSTSISSIIYVIYNIQINIYPEQYGTNFLYTYGDIVYFVGACYYIIAALRDDHWFWFLPFAGQYGVAVGRIHVDTRSLPQFGVPRVLITDLCCRKRKDTTIKVNNQREFDNGNSIVTTYL
;
A
#
# COMPACT_ATOMS: atom_id res chain seq x y z
N MET A 1 -5.23 -20.49 -3.53
CA MET A 1 -5.80 -19.23 -3.03
C MET A 1 -5.29 -18.87 -1.64
N ALA A 2 -5.65 -19.56 -0.55
CA ALA A 2 -5.27 -19.18 0.82
C ALA A 2 -3.77 -18.79 1.05
N CYS A 3 -2.82 -19.52 0.46
CA CYS A 3 -1.39 -19.17 0.56
C CYS A 3 -1.05 -17.79 -0.05
N ILE A 4 -1.77 -17.39 -1.09
CA ILE A 4 -1.58 -16.10 -1.77
C ILE A 4 -2.11 -14.96 -0.90
N HIS A 5 -3.28 -15.14 -0.25
CA HIS A 5 -3.80 -14.16 0.71
C HIS A 5 -2.82 -13.96 1.87
N ILE A 6 -2.27 -15.05 2.41
CA ILE A 6 -1.27 -14.98 3.50
C ILE A 6 0.00 -14.26 3.04
N LEU A 7 0.51 -14.60 1.85
CA LEU A 7 1.70 -13.94 1.30
C LEU A 7 1.45 -12.45 1.05
N SER A 8 0.30 -12.11 0.47
CA SER A 8 -0.13 -10.73 0.23
C SER A 8 -0.21 -9.93 1.53
N ALA A 9 -0.93 -10.47 2.52
CA ALA A 9 -1.06 -9.86 3.86
C ALA A 9 0.30 -9.67 4.55
N PHE A 10 1.21 -10.66 4.43
CA PHE A 10 2.56 -10.56 4.97
C PHE A 10 3.40 -9.48 4.29
N LEU A 11 3.42 -9.46 2.95
CA LEU A 11 4.19 -8.47 2.17
C LEU A 11 3.73 -7.05 2.46
N TYR A 12 2.45 -6.85 2.75
CA TYR A 12 1.95 -5.54 3.13
C TYR A 12 2.29 -5.18 4.57
N TRP A 13 2.14 -6.10 5.51
CA TRP A 13 2.60 -5.86 6.87
C TRP A 13 4.09 -5.47 6.88
N TRP A 14 4.89 -6.11 6.03
CA TRP A 14 6.28 -5.75 5.79
C TRP A 14 6.45 -4.35 5.21
N ALA A 15 5.74 -4.01 4.13
CA ALA A 15 5.82 -2.70 3.48
C ALA A 15 5.45 -1.53 4.41
N TRP A 16 4.65 -1.78 5.45
CA TRP A 16 4.18 -0.75 6.37
C TRP A 16 4.65 -0.97 7.82
N HIS A 17 5.73 -1.73 8.02
CA HIS A 17 6.26 -2.06 9.36
C HIS A 17 6.61 -0.83 10.21
N ASP A 18 6.94 0.30 9.58
CA ASP A 18 7.25 1.57 10.24
C ASP A 18 6.01 2.41 10.61
N ARG A 19 4.81 2.02 10.18
CA ARG A 19 3.57 2.73 10.53
C ARG A 19 3.03 2.27 11.86
N THR A 20 2.31 3.18 12.52
CA THR A 20 1.61 2.78 13.72
C THR A 20 0.34 2.03 13.32
N TRP A 21 0.11 0.91 13.99
CA TRP A 21 -1.13 0.15 14.00
C TRP A 21 -2.42 0.96 14.26
N ARG A 22 -2.33 2.22 14.70
CA ARG A 22 -3.49 3.10 14.87
C ARG A 22 -3.77 3.99 13.67
N ASP A 23 -2.90 3.98 12.66
CA ASP A 23 -3.07 4.80 11.48
C ASP A 23 -4.27 4.31 10.67
N VAL A 24 -5.17 5.23 10.32
CA VAL A 24 -6.40 4.93 9.56
C VAL A 24 -6.10 4.25 8.21
N ILE A 25 -4.92 4.53 7.65
CA ILE A 25 -4.42 3.91 6.41
C ILE A 25 -4.24 2.39 6.54
N MET A 26 -4.13 1.86 7.77
CA MET A 26 -3.96 0.42 8.05
C MET A 26 -5.30 -0.32 8.17
N ILE A 27 -6.45 0.37 8.21
CA ILE A 27 -7.77 -0.27 8.32
C ILE A 27 -8.03 -1.28 7.19
N PRO A 28 -7.75 -0.97 5.91
CA PRO A 28 -7.91 -1.93 4.81
C PRO A 28 -7.11 -3.21 5.04
N GLU A 29 -5.94 -3.10 5.67
CA GLU A 29 -5.09 -4.26 5.97
C GLU A 29 -5.65 -5.18 7.03
N TYR A 30 -6.28 -4.61 8.05
CA TYR A 30 -6.94 -5.42 9.06
C TYR A 30 -8.09 -6.21 8.46
N LEU A 31 -8.80 -5.62 7.51
CA LEU A 31 -9.84 -6.32 6.75
C LEU A 31 -9.23 -7.40 5.87
N ASN A 32 -8.11 -7.15 5.20
CA ASN A 32 -7.39 -8.15 4.39
C ASN A 32 -6.89 -9.34 5.23
N HIS A 33 -6.36 -9.09 6.43
CA HIS A 33 -5.95 -10.18 7.35
C HIS A 33 -7.14 -10.98 7.86
N LEU A 34 -8.25 -10.31 8.18
CA LEU A 34 -9.49 -10.96 8.58
C LEU A 34 -10.02 -11.86 7.46
N GLU A 35 -10.02 -11.34 6.23
CA GLU A 35 -10.41 -12.05 5.01
C GLU A 35 -9.55 -13.28 4.75
N ALA A 36 -8.22 -13.15 4.81
CA ALA A 36 -7.28 -14.26 4.70
C ALA A 36 -7.55 -15.33 5.77
N GLY A 37 -7.87 -14.90 6.99
CA GLY A 37 -8.28 -15.78 8.09
C GLY A 37 -9.57 -16.53 7.80
N LEU A 38 -10.57 -15.88 7.21
CA LEU A 38 -11.83 -16.52 6.80
C LEU A 38 -11.62 -17.53 5.67
N TYR A 39 -10.78 -17.23 4.67
CA TYR A 39 -10.43 -18.17 3.61
C TYR A 39 -9.60 -19.35 4.12
N LEU A 40 -8.67 -19.13 5.04
CA LEU A 40 -7.94 -20.22 5.67
C LEU A 40 -8.90 -21.09 6.49
N TRP A 41 -9.83 -20.46 7.21
CA TRP A 41 -10.85 -21.17 7.97
C TRP A 41 -11.74 -22.00 7.05
N SER A 42 -12.29 -21.42 5.97
CA SER A 42 -13.10 -22.16 4.99
C SER A 42 -12.32 -23.35 4.43
N ALA A 43 -11.02 -23.17 4.18
CA ALA A 43 -10.16 -24.21 3.64
C ALA A 43 -10.03 -25.45 4.53
N LEU A 44 -10.11 -25.28 5.87
CA LEU A 44 -10.08 -26.41 6.80
C LEU A 44 -11.31 -27.32 6.70
N TRP A 45 -12.43 -26.80 6.16
CA TRP A 45 -13.67 -27.54 6.01
C TRP A 45 -13.80 -28.25 4.65
N TYR A 46 -12.97 -27.92 3.65
CA TYR A 46 -13.01 -28.58 2.33
C TYR A 46 -12.86 -30.10 2.40
N SER A 47 -12.05 -30.62 3.33
CA SER A 47 -11.89 -32.06 3.52
C SER A 47 -13.16 -32.80 3.96
N ARG A 48 -14.17 -32.07 4.44
CA ARG A 48 -15.45 -32.58 4.93
C ARG A 48 -16.62 -32.23 4.01
N GLU A 49 -16.31 -31.61 2.88
CA GLU A 49 -17.31 -31.15 1.95
C GLU A 49 -17.96 -32.32 1.21
N ASP A 50 -19.28 -32.24 1.02
CA ASP A 50 -20.01 -33.22 0.23
C ASP A 50 -20.35 -32.60 -1.13
N THR A 51 -20.13 -33.37 -2.19
CA THR A 51 -20.38 -32.97 -3.57
C THR A 51 -21.84 -32.62 -3.87
N LEU A 52 -22.78 -33.02 -3.01
CA LEU A 52 -24.22 -32.82 -3.19
C LEU A 52 -24.79 -31.62 -2.42
N GLY A 53 -23.96 -30.64 -2.04
CA GLY A 53 -24.45 -29.45 -1.33
C GLY A 53 -24.85 -29.73 0.12
N GLY A 54 -24.12 -30.62 0.79
CA GLY A 54 -24.34 -30.97 2.19
C GLY A 54 -24.12 -29.78 3.16
N TYR A 55 -24.38 -30.01 4.45
CA TYR A 55 -24.25 -28.98 5.49
C TYR A 55 -22.89 -28.29 5.50
N TYR A 56 -21.80 -29.05 5.32
CA TYR A 56 -20.44 -28.50 5.29
C TYR A 56 -20.17 -27.63 4.06
N THR A 57 -20.66 -28.02 2.88
CA THR A 57 -20.57 -27.24 1.64
C THR A 57 -21.25 -25.88 1.80
N LEU A 58 -22.48 -25.87 2.33
CA LEU A 58 -23.19 -24.61 2.60
C LEU A 58 -22.47 -23.74 3.65
N ALA A 59 -21.86 -24.36 4.66
CA ALA A 59 -21.08 -23.64 5.66
C ALA A 59 -19.83 -23.00 5.06
N VAL A 60 -19.08 -23.72 4.22
CA VAL A 60 -17.93 -23.21 3.46
C VAL A 60 -18.34 -21.97 2.65
N HIS A 61 -19.41 -22.08 1.85
CA HIS A 61 -19.87 -20.96 1.02
C HIS A 61 -20.33 -19.73 1.82
N LYS A 62 -20.94 -19.92 3.00
CA LYS A 62 -21.29 -18.79 3.87
C LYS A 62 -20.04 -18.07 4.38
N ILE A 63 -18.99 -18.81 4.69
CA ILE A 63 -17.72 -18.24 5.16
C ILE A 63 -17.01 -17.53 4.01
N GLU A 64 -16.99 -18.12 2.82
CA GLU A 64 -16.40 -17.51 1.63
C GLU A 64 -17.17 -16.28 1.16
N LEU A 65 -18.50 -16.28 1.26
CA LEU A 65 -19.31 -15.08 1.00
C LEU A 65 -18.97 -13.97 2.01
N ALA A 66 -18.82 -14.31 3.29
CA ALA A 66 -18.40 -13.34 4.29
C ALA A 66 -16.99 -12.79 3.99
N ALA A 67 -16.06 -13.66 3.57
CA ALA A 67 -14.72 -13.27 3.16
C ALA A 67 -14.76 -12.30 1.97
N ALA A 68 -15.51 -12.63 0.91
CA ALA A 68 -15.68 -11.77 -0.26
C ALA A 68 -16.30 -10.41 0.07
N LEU A 69 -17.24 -10.34 1.02
CA LEU A 69 -17.81 -9.06 1.48
C LEU A 69 -16.79 -8.22 2.25
N VAL A 70 -15.98 -8.85 3.10
CA VAL A 70 -14.87 -8.17 3.79
C VAL A 70 -13.84 -7.67 2.78
N GLU A 71 -13.56 -8.46 1.74
CA GLU A 71 -12.64 -8.10 0.66
C GLU A 71 -13.13 -6.87 -0.12
N ILE A 72 -14.42 -6.77 -0.44
CA ILE A 72 -15.01 -5.57 -1.06
C ILE A 72 -14.77 -4.35 -0.17
N LEU A 73 -15.02 -4.46 1.14
CA LEU A 73 -14.80 -3.35 2.07
C LEU A 73 -13.33 -2.96 2.17
N ALA A 74 -12.42 -3.94 2.19
CA ALA A 74 -10.98 -3.71 2.13
C ALA A 74 -10.59 -2.97 0.85
N SER A 75 -11.13 -3.40 -0.30
CA SER A 75 -10.92 -2.79 -1.61
C SER A 75 -11.29 -1.31 -1.64
N PHE A 76 -12.49 -0.97 -1.13
CA PHE A 76 -12.89 0.44 -0.98
C PHE A 76 -11.98 1.21 -0.02
N GLY A 77 -11.58 0.58 1.08
CA GLY A 77 -10.63 1.14 2.03
C GLY A 77 -9.28 1.47 1.39
N TRP A 78 -8.76 0.59 0.52
CA TRP A 78 -7.53 0.82 -0.25
C TRP A 78 -7.68 1.98 -1.22
N ILE A 79 -8.78 2.05 -1.96
CA ILE A 79 -9.05 3.17 -2.88
C ILE A 79 -9.07 4.50 -2.11
N MET A 80 -9.74 4.54 -0.95
CA MET A 80 -9.79 5.76 -0.13
C MET A 80 -8.43 6.11 0.48
N SER A 81 -7.68 5.11 0.94
CA SER A 81 -6.33 5.27 1.48
C SER A 81 -5.36 5.79 0.42
N TRP A 82 -5.41 5.20 -0.78
CA TRP A 82 -4.69 5.66 -1.96
C TRP A 82 -5.07 7.10 -2.30
N TYR A 83 -6.37 7.40 -2.41
CA TYR A 83 -6.87 8.74 -2.73
C TYR A 83 -6.36 9.80 -1.73
N MET A 84 -6.44 9.51 -0.43
CA MET A 84 -5.96 10.41 0.62
C MET A 84 -4.44 10.61 0.62
N THR A 85 -3.68 9.59 0.21
CA THR A 85 -2.21 9.60 0.20
C THR A 85 -1.67 10.27 -1.07
N TYR A 86 -2.21 9.90 -2.23
CA TYR A 86 -1.73 10.34 -3.55
C TYR A 86 -2.20 11.74 -3.96
N ILE A 87 -3.33 12.24 -3.44
CA ILE A 87 -3.67 13.67 -3.63
C ILE A 87 -2.63 14.59 -3.01
N ARG A 88 -1.87 14.10 -2.01
CA ARG A 88 -0.89 14.89 -1.26
C ARG A 88 0.52 14.82 -1.84
N THR A 89 0.77 13.98 -2.85
CA THR A 89 2.09 13.78 -3.46
C THR A 89 2.02 13.94 -4.99
N LEU A 90 3.12 14.37 -5.62
CA LEU A 90 3.24 14.42 -7.09
C LEU A 90 3.45 12.98 -7.63
N GLY A 91 2.37 12.21 -7.70
CA GLY A 91 2.33 10.87 -8.30
C GLY A 91 1.54 10.83 -9.62
N ARG A 92 1.67 9.74 -10.40
CA ARG A 92 1.02 9.55 -11.72
C ARG A 92 -0.52 9.49 -11.69
N GLY A 93 -1.14 9.66 -10.52
CA GLY A 93 -2.58 9.53 -10.36
C GLY A 93 -3.05 8.09 -10.57
N PHE A 94 -4.35 7.92 -10.71
CA PHE A 94 -5.01 6.63 -10.86
C PHE A 94 -4.88 6.20 -12.32
N SER A 95 -3.84 5.42 -12.62
CA SER A 95 -3.47 5.06 -13.99
C SER A 95 -3.37 3.55 -14.11
N LEU A 96 -3.81 2.99 -15.24
CA LEU A 96 -3.72 1.54 -15.47
C LEU A 96 -2.27 1.04 -15.54
N ASP A 97 -1.29 1.92 -15.70
CA ASP A 97 0.13 1.57 -15.65
C ASP A 97 0.65 1.41 -14.20
N ASP A 98 -0.14 1.79 -13.20
CA ASP A 98 0.18 1.65 -11.79
C ASP A 98 -0.24 0.25 -11.29
N PRO A 99 0.69 -0.60 -10.81
CA PRO A 99 0.36 -1.92 -10.30
C PRO A 99 -0.56 -1.89 -9.07
N ASP A 100 -0.54 -0.81 -8.26
CA ASP A 100 -1.54 -0.62 -7.19
C ASP A 100 -2.94 -0.50 -7.79
N THR A 101 -3.03 0.17 -8.95
CA THR A 101 -4.29 0.43 -9.62
C THR A 101 -4.89 -0.86 -10.18
N ILE A 102 -4.05 -1.65 -10.87
CA ILE A 102 -4.49 -2.95 -11.37
C ILE A 102 -4.84 -3.90 -10.22
N SER A 103 -4.06 -3.89 -9.14
CA SER A 103 -4.33 -4.74 -7.97
C SER A 103 -5.70 -4.44 -7.36
N TYR A 104 -6.05 -3.17 -7.09
CA TYR A 104 -7.36 -2.89 -6.49
C TYR A 104 -8.51 -3.25 -7.44
N LEU A 105 -8.36 -3.02 -8.77
CA LEU A 105 -9.41 -3.34 -9.75
C LEU A 105 -9.66 -4.84 -9.78
N SER A 106 -8.59 -5.61 -9.93
CA SER A 106 -8.65 -7.06 -10.02
C SER A 106 -9.21 -7.67 -8.74
N THR A 107 -8.80 -7.20 -7.56
CA THR A 107 -9.41 -7.62 -6.29
C THR A 107 -10.89 -7.28 -6.24
N SER A 108 -11.28 -6.03 -6.52
CA SER A 108 -12.69 -5.62 -6.50
C SER A 108 -13.56 -6.44 -7.45
N ILE A 109 -13.07 -6.66 -8.68
CA ILE A 109 -13.76 -7.47 -9.69
C ILE A 109 -13.89 -8.92 -9.22
N SER A 110 -12.82 -9.50 -8.70
CA SER A 110 -12.81 -10.85 -8.15
C SER A 110 -13.83 -11.00 -7.02
N SER A 111 -13.84 -10.09 -6.04
CA SER A 111 -14.79 -10.15 -4.92
C SER A 111 -16.24 -10.05 -5.38
N ILE A 112 -16.52 -9.19 -6.37
CA ILE A 112 -17.85 -9.10 -6.98
C ILE A 112 -18.24 -10.42 -7.65
N ILE A 113 -17.33 -11.04 -8.39
CA ILE A 113 -17.54 -12.36 -9.01
C ILE A 113 -17.83 -13.41 -7.94
N TYR A 114 -17.08 -13.44 -6.84
CA TYR A 114 -17.32 -14.38 -5.74
C TYR A 114 -18.65 -14.15 -5.03
N VAL A 115 -19.08 -12.90 -4.86
CA VAL A 115 -20.41 -12.60 -4.29
C VAL A 115 -21.51 -13.14 -5.21
N ILE A 116 -21.41 -12.88 -6.52
CA ILE A 116 -22.38 -13.38 -7.51
C ILE A 116 -22.38 -14.91 -7.54
N TYR A 117 -21.20 -15.52 -7.56
CA TYR A 117 -21.03 -16.97 -7.50
C TYR A 117 -21.69 -17.58 -6.25
N ASN A 118 -21.41 -17.03 -5.07
CA ASN A 118 -22.00 -17.53 -3.83
C ASN A 118 -23.51 -17.34 -3.78
N ILE A 119 -24.06 -16.24 -4.33
CA ILE A 119 -25.51 -16.09 -4.50
C ILE A 119 -26.07 -17.18 -5.41
N GLN A 120 -25.42 -17.44 -6.54
CA GLN A 120 -25.84 -18.46 -7.50
C GLN A 120 -25.84 -19.86 -6.88
N ILE A 121 -24.80 -20.25 -6.15
CA ILE A 121 -24.71 -21.56 -5.49
C ILE A 121 -25.74 -21.71 -4.37
N ASN A 122 -26.09 -20.64 -3.66
CA ASN A 122 -27.19 -20.69 -2.69
C ASN A 122 -28.55 -20.94 -3.35
N ILE A 123 -28.74 -20.54 -4.61
CA ILE A 123 -29.97 -20.78 -5.38
C ILE A 123 -29.94 -22.15 -6.06
N TYR A 124 -28.80 -22.53 -6.63
CA TYR A 124 -28.58 -23.75 -7.43
C TYR A 124 -27.34 -24.53 -6.93
N PRO A 125 -27.45 -25.25 -5.80
CA PRO A 125 -26.32 -25.97 -5.21
C PRO A 125 -25.73 -27.04 -6.12
N GLU A 126 -26.51 -27.59 -7.05
CA GLU A 126 -26.09 -28.62 -8.01
C GLU A 126 -25.04 -28.12 -9.02
N GLN A 127 -24.87 -26.81 -9.16
CA GLN A 127 -23.85 -26.21 -10.01
C GLN A 127 -22.48 -26.14 -9.34
N TYR A 128 -22.37 -26.69 -8.13
CA TYR A 128 -21.12 -26.80 -7.39
C TYR A 128 -20.08 -27.63 -8.17
N GLY A 129 -18.84 -27.15 -8.22
CA GLY A 129 -17.72 -27.80 -8.92
C GLY A 129 -17.64 -27.60 -10.44
N THR A 130 -18.68 -27.08 -11.10
CA THR A 130 -18.67 -26.84 -12.57
C THR A 130 -18.85 -25.37 -12.95
N ASN A 131 -18.94 -24.48 -11.96
CA ASN A 131 -19.22 -23.08 -12.20
C ASN A 131 -17.99 -22.31 -12.69
N PHE A 132 -18.03 -21.86 -13.94
CA PHE A 132 -16.99 -21.05 -14.56
C PHE A 132 -16.71 -19.73 -13.84
N LEU A 133 -17.70 -19.14 -13.15
CA LEU A 133 -17.50 -17.88 -12.42
C LEU A 133 -16.44 -18.04 -11.32
N TYR A 134 -16.45 -19.17 -10.61
CA TYR A 134 -15.45 -19.44 -9.58
C TYR A 134 -14.04 -19.49 -10.18
N THR A 135 -13.87 -20.22 -11.29
CA THR A 135 -12.58 -20.32 -11.99
C THR A 135 -12.11 -18.96 -12.53
N TYR A 136 -13.00 -18.15 -13.10
CA TYR A 136 -12.64 -16.81 -13.57
C TYR A 136 -12.32 -15.87 -12.41
N GLY A 137 -13.04 -15.98 -11.29
CA GLY A 137 -12.72 -15.27 -10.04
C GLY A 137 -11.30 -15.57 -9.58
N ASP A 138 -10.95 -16.85 -9.46
CA ASP A 138 -9.61 -17.32 -9.08
C ASP A 138 -8.51 -16.76 -10.01
N ILE A 139 -8.74 -16.77 -11.33
CA ILE A 139 -7.77 -16.27 -12.31
C ILE A 139 -7.58 -14.76 -12.17
N VAL A 140 -8.67 -14.00 -12.08
CA VAL A 140 -8.61 -12.52 -11.93
C VAL A 140 -7.92 -12.16 -10.62
N TYR A 141 -8.27 -12.85 -9.54
CA TYR A 141 -7.63 -12.68 -8.24
C TYR A 141 -6.13 -12.97 -8.31
N PHE A 142 -5.74 -14.10 -8.91
CA PHE A 142 -4.35 -14.51 -9.04
C PHE A 142 -3.51 -13.46 -9.79
N VAL A 143 -4.06 -12.96 -10.91
CA VAL A 143 -3.43 -11.87 -11.66
C VAL A 143 -3.29 -10.63 -10.77
N GLY A 144 -4.34 -10.26 -10.04
CA GLY A 144 -4.32 -9.15 -9.09
C GLY A 144 -3.25 -9.27 -8.02
N ALA A 145 -3.15 -10.44 -7.39
CA ALA A 145 -2.13 -10.72 -6.39
C ALA A 145 -0.70 -10.65 -6.98
N CYS A 146 -0.50 -11.05 -8.23
CA CYS A 146 0.80 -10.89 -8.88
C CYS A 146 1.16 -9.40 -9.07
N TYR A 147 0.21 -8.58 -9.53
CA TYR A 147 0.42 -7.12 -9.63
C TYR A 147 0.69 -6.50 -8.26
N TYR A 148 -0.03 -6.96 -7.23
CA TYR A 148 0.18 -6.53 -5.87
C TYR A 148 1.58 -6.83 -5.35
N ILE A 149 2.06 -8.07 -5.53
CA ILE A 149 3.42 -8.46 -5.12
C ILE A 149 4.44 -7.57 -5.81
N ILE A 150 4.24 -7.28 -7.11
CA ILE A 150 5.12 -6.37 -7.85
C ILE A 150 5.07 -4.95 -7.26
N ALA A 151 3.89 -4.44 -6.90
CA ALA A 151 3.73 -3.14 -6.26
C ALA A 151 4.43 -3.07 -4.90
N ALA A 152 4.27 -4.09 -4.05
CA ALA A 152 4.93 -4.15 -2.74
C ALA A 152 6.46 -4.18 -2.89
N LEU A 153 6.99 -5.00 -3.79
CA LEU A 153 8.43 -5.06 -4.08
C LEU A 153 8.97 -3.75 -4.71
N ARG A 154 8.14 -3.10 -5.54
CA ARG A 154 8.44 -1.78 -6.11
C ARG A 154 8.60 -0.73 -5.00
N ASP A 155 7.68 -0.73 -4.03
CA ASP A 155 7.65 0.25 -2.94
C ASP A 155 8.78 0.02 -1.93
N ASP A 156 9.22 -1.23 -1.74
CA ASP A 156 10.42 -1.58 -0.97
C ASP A 156 11.73 -1.36 -1.77
N HIS A 157 11.66 -0.72 -2.94
CA HIS A 157 12.78 -0.41 -3.82
C HIS A 157 13.59 -1.62 -4.33
N TRP A 158 13.01 -2.83 -4.32
CA TRP A 158 13.69 -4.01 -4.88
C TRP A 158 13.97 -3.86 -6.37
N PHE A 159 13.08 -3.15 -7.08
CA PHE A 159 13.19 -2.87 -8.50
C PHE A 159 13.85 -1.53 -8.82
N TRP A 160 14.76 -1.01 -8.00
CA TRP A 160 15.40 0.30 -8.17
C TRP A 160 15.98 0.62 -9.57
N PHE A 161 16.19 -0.40 -10.41
CA PHE A 161 16.67 -0.27 -11.80
C PHE A 161 15.56 -0.19 -12.86
N LEU A 162 14.30 -0.52 -12.53
CA LEU A 162 13.20 -0.41 -13.48
C LEU A 162 12.79 1.06 -13.63
N PRO A 163 12.54 1.53 -14.87
CA PRO A 163 12.13 2.92 -15.14
C PRO A 163 10.77 3.30 -14.51
N PHE A 164 10.04 2.32 -13.97
CA PHE A 164 8.75 2.47 -13.29
C PHE A 164 8.82 2.25 -11.77
N ALA A 165 9.99 1.88 -11.23
CA ALA A 165 10.13 1.70 -9.80
C ALA A 165 10.33 3.04 -9.11
N GLY A 166 9.23 3.51 -8.51
CA GLY A 166 9.13 4.61 -7.57
C GLY A 166 10.44 5.30 -7.22
N GLN A 167 10.86 6.25 -8.06
CA GLN A 167 11.49 7.44 -7.53
C GLN A 167 10.39 8.22 -6.80
N TYR A 168 9.99 7.73 -5.61
CA TYR A 168 9.28 8.51 -4.60
C TYR A 168 10.25 9.54 -4.00
N GLY A 169 11.00 10.22 -4.86
CA GLY A 169 11.76 11.40 -4.51
C GLY A 169 10.73 12.50 -4.29
N VAL A 170 10.57 12.87 -3.02
CA VAL A 170 10.13 14.17 -2.51
C VAL A 170 9.56 15.08 -3.60
N ALA A 171 8.25 15.35 -3.52
CA ALA A 171 7.58 16.35 -4.36
C ALA A 171 8.46 17.60 -4.51
N VAL A 172 8.99 17.82 -5.73
CA VAL A 172 9.92 18.91 -6.07
C VAL A 172 9.31 20.30 -5.83
N GLY A 173 8.01 20.37 -5.50
CA GLY A 173 7.28 21.63 -5.34
C GLY A 173 7.13 22.20 -3.93
N ARG A 174 7.63 21.57 -2.84
CA ARG A 174 7.48 22.15 -1.48
C ARG A 174 8.71 22.17 -0.58
N ILE A 175 9.83 21.59 -1.01
CA ILE A 175 11.12 21.89 -0.38
C ILE A 175 11.82 22.88 -1.29
N HIS A 176 11.83 24.15 -0.89
CA HIS A 176 12.78 25.11 -1.43
C HIS A 176 14.17 24.67 -0.94
N VAL A 177 14.79 23.73 -1.66
CA VAL A 177 16.20 23.45 -1.48
C VAL A 177 16.90 24.66 -2.07
N ASP A 178 17.41 25.51 -1.18
CA ASP A 178 18.20 26.67 -1.57
C ASP A 178 19.49 26.13 -2.22
N THR A 179 19.46 25.98 -3.54
CA THR A 179 20.50 25.32 -4.35
C THR A 179 21.70 26.23 -4.58
N ARG A 180 22.06 27.06 -3.60
CA ARG A 180 23.22 27.96 -3.72
C ARG A 180 24.57 27.28 -3.44
N SER A 181 24.61 26.03 -2.96
CA SER A 181 25.90 25.38 -2.70
C SER A 181 25.85 23.85 -2.54
N LEU A 182 25.44 23.12 -3.58
CA LEU A 182 25.74 21.68 -3.62
C LEU A 182 26.76 21.38 -4.72
N PRO A 183 27.92 20.76 -4.39
CA PRO A 183 28.92 20.40 -5.38
C PRO A 183 28.38 19.27 -6.26
N GLN A 184 28.62 19.39 -7.56
CA GLN A 184 28.27 18.39 -8.55
C GLN A 184 29.19 17.16 -8.42
N PHE A 185 28.56 15.98 -8.52
CA PHE A 185 29.11 14.63 -8.68
C PHE A 185 29.79 13.97 -7.47
N GLY A 186 29.21 12.82 -7.04
CA GLY A 186 30.05 11.67 -6.67
C GLY A 186 29.83 10.91 -5.36
N VAL A 187 28.90 11.25 -4.44
CA VAL A 187 28.62 10.41 -3.24
C VAL A 187 27.21 10.66 -2.63
N PRO A 188 26.66 9.80 -1.73
CA PRO A 188 25.31 9.25 -1.86
C PRO A 188 24.31 9.81 -0.83
N ARG A 189 23.03 9.45 -1.05
CA ARG A 189 21.83 9.55 -0.20
C ARG A 189 21.87 10.66 0.87
N VAL A 190 21.19 11.76 0.58
CA VAL A 190 20.55 12.56 1.63
C VAL A 190 19.55 11.64 2.34
N LEU A 191 20.01 11.00 3.42
CA LEU A 191 19.14 10.31 4.35
C LEU A 191 18.33 11.40 5.05
N ILE A 192 17.08 11.59 4.63
CA ILE A 192 16.16 12.49 5.31
C ILE A 192 15.71 11.77 6.61
N THR A 193 16.61 11.67 7.59
CA THR A 193 16.28 11.13 8.92
C THR A 193 15.58 12.13 9.81
N ASP A 194 15.45 13.40 9.41
CA ASP A 194 15.14 14.47 10.37
C ASP A 194 13.74 15.11 10.25
N LEU A 195 12.88 14.65 9.33
CA LEU A 195 11.54 15.26 9.19
C LEU A 195 10.50 14.77 10.21
N CYS A 196 10.73 13.66 10.92
CA CYS A 196 9.75 13.13 11.88
C CYS A 196 10.08 13.39 13.37
N CYS A 197 11.30 13.80 13.73
CA CYS A 197 11.68 13.93 15.15
C CYS A 197 11.86 15.36 15.68
N ARG A 198 11.81 16.40 14.85
CA ARG A 198 12.12 17.77 15.30
C ARG A 198 10.92 18.71 15.44
N LYS A 199 9.91 18.25 16.18
CA LYS A 199 8.94 19.14 16.85
C LYS A 199 9.36 19.35 18.31
N ARG A 200 10.54 19.92 18.55
CA ARG A 200 10.95 20.34 19.91
C ARG A 200 11.92 21.52 19.89
N LYS A 201 11.35 22.68 20.19
CA LYS A 201 11.98 23.93 20.64
C LYS A 201 12.96 24.59 19.67
N ASP A 202 12.41 25.46 18.83
CA ASP A 202 13.09 26.72 18.50
C ASP A 202 13.27 27.52 19.79
N THR A 203 14.41 27.29 20.45
CA THR A 203 14.91 28.17 21.49
C THR A 203 15.58 29.31 20.76
N THR A 204 14.94 30.48 20.80
CA THR A 204 15.48 31.74 20.32
C THR A 204 16.80 32.04 21.03
N ILE A 205 17.93 31.56 20.49
CA ILE A 205 19.25 32.09 20.85
C ILE A 205 19.42 33.36 20.01
N LYS A 206 18.86 34.47 20.50
CA LYS A 206 19.36 35.79 20.09
C LYS A 206 20.59 36.09 20.92
N VAL A 207 21.71 36.07 20.21
CA VAL A 207 23.05 36.47 20.58
C VAL A 207 23.03 37.85 21.24
N ASN A 208 23.27 37.90 22.55
CA ASN A 208 23.77 39.10 23.21
C ASN A 208 25.28 39.14 22.96
N ASN A 209 25.72 39.97 22.02
CA ASN A 209 27.09 40.48 21.95
C ASN A 209 27.09 41.78 21.13
N GLN A 210 26.55 42.85 21.73
CA GLN A 210 26.98 44.20 21.44
C GLN A 210 27.66 44.73 22.70
N ARG A 211 28.98 44.50 22.77
CA ARG A 211 29.90 45.35 23.53
C ARG A 211 30.97 45.82 22.55
N GLU A 212 30.95 47.13 22.34
CA GLU A 212 32.10 48.02 22.23
C GLU A 212 33.41 47.41 21.73
N PHE A 213 33.89 47.87 20.57
CA PHE A 213 35.23 48.44 20.52
C PHE A 213 35.29 49.57 19.49
N ASP A 214 35.82 50.68 20.00
CA ASP A 214 36.11 51.95 19.38
C ASP A 214 37.15 51.87 18.24
N ASN A 215 37.07 52.90 17.40
CA ASN A 215 38.19 53.61 16.75
C ASN A 215 39.21 52.84 15.90
N GLY A 216 39.27 53.25 14.63
CA GLY A 216 40.56 53.43 13.97
C GLY A 216 40.66 52.84 12.57
N ASN A 217 40.63 53.74 11.59
CA ASN A 217 41.44 53.73 10.38
C ASN A 217 41.64 52.43 9.59
N SER A 218 41.22 52.54 8.32
CA SER A 218 42.05 52.37 7.12
C SER A 218 41.93 51.08 6.29
N ILE A 219 41.90 51.38 4.99
CA ILE A 219 42.27 50.59 3.80
C ILE A 219 41.19 49.71 3.18
N VAL A 220 40.43 50.36 2.28
CA VAL A 220 39.82 49.74 1.10
C VAL A 220 40.95 49.28 0.19
N THR A 221 41.07 47.97 -0.01
CA THR A 221 41.89 47.42 -1.10
C THR A 221 40.96 46.68 -2.04
N THR A 222 40.70 47.31 -3.17
CA THR A 222 40.09 46.67 -4.35
C THR A 222 41.19 45.91 -5.08
N TYR A 223 41.00 44.62 -5.31
CA TYR A 223 41.74 43.89 -6.35
C TYR A 223 40.74 43.40 -7.39
N LEU A 224 41.15 43.65 -8.65
CA LEU A 224 40.52 43.46 -9.96
C LEU A 224 39.44 42.39 -10.09
#